data_AF-A0A967AS98-F1
#
_entry.id   AF-A0A967AS98-F1
#
_cell.length_a   1.000
_cell.length_b   1.000
_cell.length_c   1.000
_cell.angle_alpha   90.00
_cell.angle_beta   90.00
_cell.angle_gamma   90.00
#
_symmetry.space_group_name_H-M   'P 1'
#
loop_
_entity.id
_entity.type
_entity.pdbx_description
1 polymer ?
#
loop_
_entity_poly.entity_id
_entity_poly.type
_entity_poly.pdbx_seq_one_letter_code
_entity_poly.pdbx_strand_id
1 'polypeptide(L)'
;MTQDEFIDAAFAELHRIECGQVTVQLAEGDILLGKVSYQTSNGWKIVVFSDGDAWDYIDSITAPTGDQFPLWSDEPTHDSAGMIKLRSYHPPADQVTAKWGFLA
;
A
#
# COMPACT_ATOMS: atom_id res chain seq x y z
N MET A 1 0.85 -5.16 -17.17
CA MET A 1 -0.58 -4.77 -17.25
C MET A 1 -0.70 -3.30 -17.66
N THR A 2 -1.88 -2.79 -17.99
CA THR A 2 -2.08 -1.33 -18.14
C THR A 2 -2.11 -0.63 -16.78
N GLN A 3 -2.00 0.70 -16.76
CA GLN A 3 -2.08 1.45 -15.50
C GLN A 3 -3.44 1.28 -14.81
N ASP A 4 -4.53 1.29 -15.57
CA ASP A 4 -5.88 1.12 -15.01
C ASP A 4 -6.07 -0.30 -14.45
N GLU A 5 -5.61 -1.32 -15.17
CA GLU A 5 -5.62 -2.71 -14.67
C GLU A 5 -4.80 -2.87 -13.38
N PHE A 6 -3.67 -2.16 -13.28
CA PHE A 6 -2.85 -2.15 -12.06
C PHE A 6 -3.61 -1.51 -10.89
N ILE A 7 -4.24 -0.36 -11.13
CA ILE A 7 -5.00 0.36 -10.11
C ILE A 7 -6.12 -0.51 -9.56
N ASP A 8 -6.92 -1.11 -10.45
CA ASP A 8 -8.02 -1.99 -10.06
C ASP A 8 -7.53 -3.20 -9.28
N ALA A 9 -6.42 -3.82 -9.71
CA ALA A 9 -5.84 -4.98 -9.04
C ALA A 9 -5.27 -4.62 -7.66
N ALA A 10 -4.63 -3.45 -7.52
CA ALA A 10 -4.11 -2.96 -6.25
C ALA A 10 -5.24 -2.69 -5.24
N PHE A 11 -6.32 -2.03 -5.66
CA PHE A 11 -7.49 -1.83 -4.81
C PHE A 11 -8.17 -3.15 -4.43
N ALA A 12 -8.28 -4.09 -5.36
CA ALA A 12 -8.81 -5.41 -5.06
C ALA A 12 -7.97 -6.12 -4.00
N GLU A 13 -6.64 -6.02 -4.05
CA GLU A 13 -5.77 -6.60 -3.03
C GLU A 13 -5.93 -5.93 -1.66
N LEU A 14 -5.93 -4.60 -1.60
CA LEU A 14 -6.17 -3.85 -0.36
C LEU A 14 -7.52 -4.24 0.26
N HIS A 15 -8.56 -4.39 -0.56
CA HIS A 15 -9.87 -4.85 -0.09
C HIS A 15 -9.85 -6.31 0.41
N ARG A 16 -9.10 -7.20 -0.25
CA ARG A 16 -8.92 -8.59 0.24
C ARG A 16 -8.22 -8.62 1.59
N ILE A 17 -7.25 -7.74 1.82
CA ILE A 17 -6.61 -7.56 3.13
C ILE A 17 -7.67 -7.12 4.14
N GLU A 18 -8.48 -6.11 3.83
CA GLU A 18 -9.54 -5.61 4.70
C GLU A 18 -10.53 -6.70 5.13
N CYS A 19 -10.93 -7.54 4.17
CA CYS A 19 -11.82 -8.66 4.41
C CYS A 19 -11.17 -9.86 5.11
N GLY A 20 -9.85 -9.83 5.34
CA GLY A 20 -9.10 -10.94 5.95
C GLY A 20 -8.93 -12.16 5.04
N GLN A 21 -9.14 -11.98 3.74
CA GLN A 21 -8.91 -13.01 2.71
C GLN A 21 -7.42 -13.15 2.37
N VAL A 22 -6.66 -12.08 2.64
CA VAL A 22 -5.22 -11.99 2.44
C VAL A 22 -4.59 -11.54 3.75
N THR A 23 -3.47 -12.16 4.10
CA THR A 23 -2.66 -11.74 5.24
C THR A 23 -1.53 -10.83 4.79
N VAL A 24 -1.08 -9.97 5.69
CA VAL A 24 0.04 -9.06 5.48
C VAL A 24 1.12 -9.41 6.48
N GLN A 25 2.38 -9.39 6.04
CA GLN A 25 3.55 -9.61 6.89
C GLN A 25 4.52 -8.44 6.71
N LEU A 26 5.08 -7.96 7.82
CA LEU A 26 6.19 -7.03 7.80
C LEU A 26 7.40 -7.73 7.19
N ALA A 27 7.89 -7.19 6.08
CA ALA A 27 9.05 -7.73 5.38
C ALA A 27 10.35 -6.99 5.76
N GLU A 28 10.30 -5.66 5.84
CA GLU A 28 11.45 -4.81 6.13
C GLU A 28 11.02 -3.45 6.66
N GLY A 29 11.92 -2.77 7.39
CA GLY A 29 11.73 -1.41 7.86
C GLY A 29 11.34 -1.34 9.32
N ASP A 30 11.34 -0.12 9.84
CA ASP A 30 10.92 0.21 11.20
C ASP A 30 9.81 1.27 11.09
N ILE A 31 8.66 0.95 11.69
CA ILE A 31 7.47 1.80 11.70
C ILE A 31 7.78 3.19 12.29
N LEU A 32 8.76 3.31 13.17
CA LEU A 32 9.14 4.59 13.76
C LEU A 32 10.06 5.44 12.88
N LEU A 33 10.62 4.87 11.80
CA LEU A 33 11.73 5.47 11.05
C LEU A 33 11.41 5.75 9.57
N GLY A 34 10.16 5.62 9.14
CA GLY A 34 9.75 5.99 7.78
C GLY A 34 9.21 4.83 6.96
N LYS A 35 9.93 4.44 5.90
CA LYS A 35 9.43 3.46 4.93
C LYS A 35 9.41 2.05 5.52
N VAL A 36 8.24 1.43 5.46
CA VAL A 36 7.98 0.09 5.95
C VAL A 36 7.46 -0.76 4.79
N SER A 37 8.09 -1.90 4.56
CA SER A 37 7.75 -2.82 3.48
C SER A 37 6.95 -3.99 4.01
N TYR A 38 5.85 -4.27 3.35
CA TYR A 38 4.96 -5.39 3.63
C TYR A 38 4.87 -6.33 2.44
N GLN A 39 4.70 -7.61 2.74
CA GLN A 39 4.38 -8.63 1.74
C GLN A 39 3.03 -9.27 2.05
N THR A 40 2.17 -9.37 1.05
CA THR A 40 0.88 -10.04 1.17
C THR A 40 1.02 -11.53 0.88
N SER A 41 0.10 -12.35 1.40
CA SER A 41 0.05 -13.79 1.11
C SER A 41 -0.14 -14.12 -0.38
N ASN A 42 -0.63 -13.17 -1.18
CA ASN A 42 -0.77 -13.32 -2.63
C ASN A 42 0.45 -12.81 -3.42
N GLY A 43 1.52 -12.38 -2.72
CA GLY A 43 2.78 -11.98 -3.34
C GLY A 43 2.88 -10.50 -3.72
N TRP A 44 1.91 -9.66 -3.34
CA TRP A 44 2.04 -8.22 -3.50
C TRP A 44 3.06 -7.68 -2.51
N LYS A 45 3.78 -6.63 -2.91
CA LYS A 45 4.63 -5.86 -2.02
C LYS A 45 4.05 -4.45 -1.89
N ILE A 46 3.94 -3.96 -0.66
CA ILE A 46 3.37 -2.65 -0.36
C ILE A 46 4.35 -1.93 0.54
N VAL A 47 4.83 -0.77 0.11
CA VAL A 47 5.68 0.10 0.91
C VAL A 47 4.84 1.26 1.40
N VAL A 48 4.82 1.45 2.71
CA VAL A 48 4.09 2.52 3.40
C VAL A 48 5.10 3.46 3.99
N PHE A 49 4.89 4.76 3.87
CA PHE A 49 5.61 5.74 4.67
C PHE A 49 4.89 5.90 6.01
N SER A 50 5.60 5.68 7.11
CA SER A 50 5.12 5.99 8.44
C SER A 50 5.79 7.25 8.99
N ASP A 51 4.97 8.20 9.45
CA ASP A 51 5.45 9.38 10.18
C ASP A 51 5.41 9.10 11.68
N GLY A 52 6.47 8.47 12.17
CA GLY A 52 6.67 8.24 13.60
C GLY A 52 5.60 7.39 14.29
N ASP A 53 5.14 6.31 13.65
CA ASP A 53 3.99 5.45 14.00
C ASP A 53 2.61 5.85 13.47
N ALA A 54 2.51 6.93 12.70
CA ALA A 54 1.28 7.22 11.95
C ALA A 54 1.39 6.66 10.53
N TRP A 55 0.31 6.05 10.02
CA TRP A 55 0.20 5.74 8.58
C TRP A 55 0.00 7.04 7.81
N ASP A 56 0.92 7.38 6.91
CA ASP A 56 0.83 8.62 6.12
C ASP A 56 0.31 8.30 4.70
N TYR A 57 1.09 7.56 3.92
CA TYR A 57 0.71 7.18 2.56
C TYR A 57 1.37 5.87 2.11
N ILE A 58 0.79 5.26 1.07
CA ILE A 58 1.47 4.21 0.32
C ILE A 58 2.51 4.86 -0.60
N ASP A 59 3.78 4.56 -0.35
CA ASP A 59 4.92 5.01 -1.15
C ASP A 59 4.98 4.25 -2.48
N SER A 60 4.79 2.93 -2.43
CA SER A 60 4.78 2.11 -3.64
C SER A 60 4.04 0.78 -3.47
N ILE A 61 3.56 0.24 -4.60
CA ILE A 61 2.96 -1.10 -4.69
C ILE A 61 3.63 -1.84 -5.84
N THR A 62 3.97 -3.11 -5.62
CA THR A 62 4.46 -4.01 -6.66
C THR A 62 3.53 -5.21 -6.76
N ALA A 63 3.03 -5.46 -7.95
CA ALA A 63 2.21 -6.63 -8.25
C ALA A 63 3.02 -7.93 -8.14
N PRO A 64 2.38 -9.10 -7.94
CA PRO A 64 3.08 -10.39 -7.88
C PRO A 64 3.84 -10.72 -9.17
N THR A 65 3.42 -10.15 -10.31
CA THR A 65 4.10 -10.25 -11.60
C THR A 65 5.39 -9.43 -11.68
N GLY A 66 5.64 -8.56 -10.69
CA GLY A 66 6.72 -7.59 -10.68
C GLY A 66 6.35 -6.22 -11.28
N ASP A 67 5.14 -6.08 -11.82
CA ASP A 67 4.67 -4.79 -12.36
C ASP A 67 4.57 -3.72 -11.25
N GLN A 68 5.04 -2.52 -11.55
CA GLN A 68 4.99 -1.36 -10.65
C GLN A 68 4.82 -0.09 -11.48
N PHE A 69 3.96 0.82 -11.01
CA PHE A 69 3.77 2.15 -11.59
C PHE A 69 4.10 3.21 -10.53
N PRO A 70 4.73 4.34 -10.91
CA PRO A 70 4.94 5.45 -10.00
C PRO A 70 3.60 5.95 -9.46
N LEU A 71 3.43 5.95 -8.14
CA LEU A 71 2.25 6.50 -7.48
C LEU A 71 2.28 8.03 -7.42
N TRP A 72 3.46 8.61 -7.58
CA TRP A 72 3.70 10.05 -7.62
C TRP A 72 4.11 10.42 -9.02
N SER A 73 3.35 11.32 -9.65
CA SER A 73 3.70 11.88 -10.95
C SER A 73 4.72 12.99 -10.77
N ASP A 74 5.76 13.01 -11.60
CA ASP A 74 6.67 14.16 -11.72
C ASP A 74 5.95 15.41 -12.27
N GLU A 75 4.82 15.21 -12.95
CA GLU A 75 3.95 16.26 -13.45
C GLU A 75 2.53 16.12 -12.87
N PRO A 76 2.10 16.98 -11.92
CA PRO A 76 0.81 16.85 -11.25
C PRO A 76 -0.40 16.80 -12.19
N THR A 77 -0.30 17.36 -13.40
CA THR A 77 -1.36 17.33 -14.43
C THR A 77 -1.59 15.96 -15.05
N HIS A 78 -0.63 15.03 -14.89
CA HIS A 78 -0.71 13.65 -15.37
C HIS A 78 -1.06 12.66 -14.25
N ASP A 79 -1.33 13.16 -13.05
CA ASP A 79 -1.67 12.35 -11.90
C ASP A 79 -3.11 11.82 -12.04
N SER A 80 -3.26 10.50 -12.20
CA SER A 80 -4.58 9.91 -12.35
C SER A 80 -5.29 9.85 -11.00
N ALA A 81 -6.61 10.07 -11.01
CA ALA A 81 -7.41 10.01 -9.78
C ALA A 81 -7.28 8.66 -9.05
N GLY A 82 -7.01 7.57 -9.77
CA GLY A 82 -6.76 6.26 -9.18
C GLY A 82 -5.43 6.18 -8.42
N MET A 83 -4.35 6.74 -8.97
CA MET A 83 -3.04 6.78 -8.30
C MET A 83 -3.07 7.67 -7.05
N ILE A 84 -3.75 8.83 -7.14
CA ILE A 84 -3.99 9.70 -5.98
C ILE A 84 -4.69 8.92 -4.87
N LYS A 85 -5.78 8.22 -5.19
CA LYS A 85 -6.51 7.41 -4.20
C LYS A 85 -5.68 6.27 -3.63
N LEU A 86 -4.84 5.62 -4.44
CA LEU A 86 -3.98 4.53 -3.97
C LEU A 86 -2.95 5.03 -2.95
N ARG A 87 -2.21 6.10 -3.25
CA ARG A 87 -1.23 6.62 -2.29
C ARG A 87 -1.89 7.17 -1.03
N SER A 88 -3.08 7.76 -1.15
CA SER A 88 -3.86 8.26 -0.01
C SER A 88 -4.66 7.18 0.73
N TYR A 89 -4.53 5.91 0.35
CA TYR A 89 -5.21 4.81 1.03
C TYR A 89 -4.83 4.77 2.51
N HIS A 90 -5.84 4.61 3.36
CA HIS A 90 -5.69 4.34 4.78
C HIS A 90 -6.51 3.09 5.12
N PRO A 91 -5.93 2.10 5.83
CA PRO A 91 -6.69 0.97 6.28
C PRO A 91 -7.73 1.39 7.33
N PRO A 92 -8.79 0.61 7.55
CA PRO A 92 -9.72 0.84 8.65
C PRO A 92 -8.99 0.95 9.99
N ALA A 93 -9.46 1.84 10.88
CA ALA A 93 -8.74 2.19 12.11
C ALA A 93 -8.47 0.99 13.02
N ASP A 94 -9.40 0.04 13.10
CA ASP A 94 -9.27 -1.21 13.85
C ASP A 94 -8.23 -2.18 13.25
N GLN A 95 -7.79 -1.95 12.02
CA GLN A 95 -6.87 -2.81 11.29
C GLN A 95 -5.44 -2.26 11.23
N VAL A 96 -5.25 -0.95 11.44
CA VAL A 96 -3.93 -0.30 11.47
C VAL A 96 -2.98 -1.05 12.42
N THR A 97 -3.40 -1.25 13.67
CA THR A 97 -2.60 -2.04 14.64
C THR A 97 -2.73 -3.54 14.41
N ALA A 98 -3.95 -4.05 14.23
CA ALA A 98 -4.21 -5.49 14.25
C ALA A 98 -3.64 -6.24 13.02
N LYS A 99 -3.49 -5.57 11.87
CA LYS A 99 -2.99 -6.17 10.63
C LYS A 99 -1.66 -5.59 10.17
N TRP A 100 -1.48 -4.29 10.30
CA TRP A 100 -0.29 -3.60 9.81
C TRP A 100 0.78 -3.39 10.89
N GLY A 101 0.47 -3.67 12.16
CA GLY A 101 1.45 -3.67 13.26
C GLY A 101 1.84 -2.28 13.77
N PHE A 102 1.10 -1.24 13.41
CA PHE A 102 1.28 0.12 13.91
C PHE A 102 0.91 0.21 15.40
N LEU A 103 1.58 1.09 16.14
CA LEU A 103 1.38 1.30 17.56
C LEU A 103 0.19 2.25 17.74
N ALA A 104 -0.85 1.82 18.43
CA ALA A 104 -2.11 2.58 18.57
C ALA A 104 -1.97 3.86 19.39
#